data_AF-A0A1G2BQA3-F1
#
_entry.id   AF-A0A1G2BQA3-F1
#
_cell.length_a   1.000
_cell.length_b   1.000
_cell.length_c   1.000
_cell.angle_alpha   90.00
_cell.angle_beta   90.00
_cell.angle_gamma   90.00
#
_symmetry.space_group_name_H-M   'P 1'
#
loop_
_entity.id
_entity.type
_entity.pdbx_description
1 polymer ?
#
loop_
_entity_poly.entity_id
_entity_poly.type
_entity_poly.pdbx_seq_one_letter_code
_entity_poly.pdbx_strand_id
1 'polypeptide(L)'
;MSKASKIIQGFFTTLGVIFFILLIVLAYLFIADPFNLRPLYNTLTSPSVITPTSTPGTVNTNTAPKTDNPLLSPAQEQALIKIGVDPAKLPTTITPQMEACFVQTLGQKRVDEIKKGAPPTPVDFFAARACL
;
A
#
# COMPACT_ATOMS: atom_id res chain seq x y z
N MET A 1 20.12 -37.28 -38.88
CA MET A 1 19.29 -36.51 -37.92
C MET A 1 19.77 -35.07 -37.89
N SER A 2 18.89 -34.19 -38.37
CA SER A 2 19.18 -32.85 -38.89
C SER A 2 19.80 -31.91 -37.86
N LYS A 3 20.89 -31.23 -38.24
CA LYS A 3 21.55 -30.15 -37.48
C LYS A 3 20.55 -29.09 -36.97
N ALA A 4 19.40 -28.95 -37.62
CA ALA A 4 18.32 -28.03 -37.21
C ALA A 4 17.75 -28.31 -35.80
N SER A 5 17.68 -29.57 -35.35
CA SER A 5 17.08 -29.88 -34.03
C SER A 5 17.97 -29.38 -32.87
N LYS A 6 19.29 -29.42 -33.04
CA LYS A 6 20.24 -28.94 -32.02
C LYS A 6 20.25 -27.42 -31.90
N ILE A 7 20.02 -26.71 -33.01
CA ILE A 7 19.93 -25.24 -33.04
C ILE A 7 18.63 -24.77 -32.37
N ILE A 8 17.50 -25.41 -32.68
CA ILE A 8 16.20 -25.10 -32.05
C ILE A 8 16.26 -25.39 -30.54
N GLN A 9 16.86 -26.52 -30.13
CA GLN A 9 17.02 -26.85 -28.72
C GLN A 9 17.91 -25.85 -27.97
N GLY A 10 19.02 -25.41 -28.60
CA GLY A 10 19.89 -24.37 -28.04
C GLY A 10 19.21 -23.00 -27.90
N PHE A 11 18.39 -22.62 -28.89
CA PHE A 11 17.61 -21.38 -28.87
C PHE A 11 16.61 -21.36 -27.71
N PHE A 12 15.81 -22.42 -27.54
CA PHE A 12 14.86 -22.52 -26.42
C PHE A 12 15.55 -22.60 -25.06
N THR A 13 16.68 -23.28 -24.97
CA THR A 13 17.46 -23.35 -23.71
C THR A 13 18.00 -21.96 -23.34
N THR A 14 18.51 -21.21 -24.31
CA THR A 14 19.02 -19.85 -24.08
C THR A 14 17.90 -18.90 -23.67
N LEU A 15 16.75 -18.95 -24.36
CA LEU A 15 15.56 -18.17 -24.00
C LEU A 15 15.03 -18.54 -22.61
N GLY A 16 15.00 -19.83 -22.27
CA GLY A 16 14.56 -20.31 -20.96
C GLY A 16 15.45 -19.81 -19.83
N VAL A 17 16.77 -19.82 -20.02
CA VAL A 17 17.73 -19.29 -19.04
C VAL A 17 17.58 -17.77 -18.89
N ILE A 18 17.45 -17.04 -20.00
CA ILE A 18 17.22 -15.58 -19.95
C ILE A 18 15.92 -15.27 -19.22
N PHE A 19 14.84 -15.99 -19.51
CA PHE A 19 13.55 -15.84 -18.84
C PHE A 19 13.66 -16.14 -17.34
N PHE A 20 14.37 -17.20 -16.96
CA PHE A 20 14.58 -17.55 -15.56
C PHE A 20 15.40 -16.49 -14.80
N ILE A 21 16.43 -15.92 -15.43
CA ILE A 21 17.20 -14.79 -14.87
C ILE A 21 16.29 -13.58 -14.67
N LEU A 22 15.42 -13.26 -15.64
CA LEU A 22 14.44 -12.17 -15.51
C LEU A 22 13.51 -12.40 -14.32
N LEU A 23 13.00 -13.62 -14.11
CA LEU A 23 12.16 -13.92 -12.94
C LEU A 23 12.89 -13.72 -11.61
N ILE A 24 14.15 -14.10 -11.52
CA ILE A 24 14.97 -13.88 -10.32
C ILE A 24 15.15 -12.38 -10.06
N VAL A 25 15.43 -11.59 -11.09
CA VAL A 25 15.55 -10.13 -10.98
C VAL A 25 14.23 -9.51 -10.52
N LEU A 26 13.10 -9.90 -11.11
CA LEU A 26 11.77 -9.43 -10.69
C LEU A 26 11.47 -9.80 -9.24
N ALA A 27 11.76 -11.03 -8.82
CA ALA A 27 11.56 -11.46 -7.44
C ALA A 27 12.46 -10.66 -6.47
N TYR A 28 13.71 -10.41 -6.83
CA TYR A 28 14.62 -9.58 -6.05
C TYR A 28 14.12 -8.14 -5.93
N LEU A 29 13.70 -7.52 -7.03
CA LEU A 29 13.13 -6.17 -7.04
C LEU A 29 11.82 -6.09 -6.24
N PHE A 30 11.04 -7.17 -6.16
CA PHE A 30 9.81 -7.21 -5.37
C PHE A 30 10.06 -7.32 -3.85
N ILE A 31 11.08 -8.08 -3.45
CA ILE A 31 11.40 -8.34 -2.03
C ILE A 31 12.30 -7.26 -1.45
N ALA A 32 13.44 -6.97 -2.09
CA ALA A 32 14.41 -6.01 -1.60
C ALA A 32 14.00 -4.55 -1.90
N ASP A 33 13.13 -4.36 -2.90
CA ASP A 33 12.60 -3.08 -3.37
C ASP A 33 13.60 -1.90 -3.28
N PRO A 34 14.83 -2.04 -3.83
CA PRO A 34 15.86 -1.02 -3.70
C PRO A 34 15.46 0.31 -4.37
N PHE A 35 14.49 0.27 -5.28
CA PHE A 35 14.01 1.42 -6.04
C PHE A 35 12.63 1.93 -5.58
N ASN A 36 12.03 1.36 -4.53
CA ASN A 36 10.69 1.73 -4.06
C ASN A 36 9.67 1.74 -5.21
N LEU A 37 9.55 0.64 -5.98
CA LEU A 37 8.65 0.52 -7.13
C LEU A 37 7.20 0.21 -6.74
N ARG A 38 6.97 -0.15 -5.47
CA ARG A 38 5.64 -0.40 -4.89
C ARG A 38 4.61 0.72 -5.11
N PRO A 39 4.93 2.03 -5.00
CA PRO A 39 4.00 3.11 -5.27
C PRO A 39 3.57 3.16 -6.74
N LEU A 40 4.47 2.78 -7.66
CA LEU A 40 4.24 2.89 -9.11
C LEU A 40 3.28 1.82 -9.64
N TYR A 41 3.37 0.60 -9.08
CA TYR A 41 2.40 -0.47 -9.36
C TYR A 41 0.99 -0.10 -8.88
N ASN A 42 0.88 0.50 -7.69
CA ASN A 42 -0.41 0.96 -7.18
C ASN A 42 -1.07 2.02 -8.08
N THR A 43 -0.30 2.87 -8.76
CA THR A 43 -0.84 3.83 -9.76
C THR A 43 -1.30 3.18 -11.07
N LEU A 44 -0.76 2.01 -11.44
CA LEU A 44 -1.09 1.33 -12.70
C LEU A 44 -2.21 0.29 -12.53
N THR A 45 -2.35 -0.32 -11.36
CA THR A 45 -3.43 -1.28 -11.06
C THR A 45 -4.56 -0.69 -10.23
N SER A 46 -4.39 0.50 -9.65
CA SER A 46 -5.56 1.27 -9.22
C SER A 46 -6.16 1.90 -10.47
N PRO A 47 -7.45 1.70 -10.76
CA PRO A 47 -8.13 2.62 -11.66
C PRO A 47 -7.84 4.03 -11.13
N SER A 48 -7.31 4.90 -11.99
CA SER A 48 -7.21 6.32 -11.69
C SER A 48 -8.55 6.75 -11.11
N VAL A 49 -8.59 7.03 -9.82
CA VAL A 49 -9.57 7.97 -9.30
C VAL A 49 -9.10 9.29 -9.88
N ILE A 50 -9.58 9.54 -11.08
CA ILE A 50 -9.54 10.82 -11.77
C ILE A 50 -10.00 11.81 -10.70
N THR A 51 -9.09 12.65 -10.23
CA THR A 51 -9.52 13.87 -9.55
C THR A 51 -10.01 14.79 -10.65
N PRO A 52 -11.33 15.05 -10.79
CA PRO A 52 -11.78 16.05 -11.74
C PRO A 52 -11.66 17.40 -11.02
N THR A 53 -10.69 18.19 -11.47
CA THR A 53 -10.76 19.64 -11.30
C THR A 53 -11.93 20.15 -12.17
N SER A 54 -12.94 20.70 -11.48
CA SER A 54 -13.88 21.76 -11.92
C SER A 54 -15.04 21.45 -12.90
N THR A 55 -16.26 21.65 -12.35
CA THR A 55 -17.54 22.14 -12.94
C THR A 55 -18.55 21.12 -13.54
N PRO A 56 -19.87 21.45 -13.59
CA PRO A 56 -20.86 21.22 -12.52
C PRO A 56 -22.01 20.31 -12.97
N GLY A 57 -22.36 19.31 -12.17
CA GLY A 57 -23.47 18.40 -12.49
C GLY A 57 -23.90 17.63 -11.26
N THR A 58 -24.99 18.10 -10.67
CA THR A 58 -25.75 17.56 -9.54
C THR A 58 -25.59 16.06 -9.29
N VAL A 59 -24.87 15.72 -8.21
CA VAL A 59 -25.33 14.72 -7.26
C VAL A 59 -25.23 15.33 -5.87
N ASN A 60 -26.39 15.68 -5.33
CA ASN A 60 -26.53 16.01 -3.93
C ASN A 60 -26.08 14.80 -3.08
N THR A 61 -25.00 14.98 -2.33
CA THR A 61 -25.10 14.90 -0.88
C THR A 61 -23.95 15.67 -0.27
N ASN A 62 -24.28 16.86 0.25
CA ASN A 62 -23.61 17.40 1.43
C ASN A 62 -23.73 16.36 2.54
N THR A 63 -22.81 15.43 2.58
CA THR A 63 -22.50 14.68 3.78
C THR A 63 -21.00 14.77 3.87
N ALA A 64 -20.50 15.69 4.71
CA ALA A 64 -19.15 15.52 5.24
C ALA A 64 -19.03 14.04 5.60
N PRO A 65 -18.05 13.28 5.06
CA PRO A 65 -17.95 11.85 5.33
C PRO A 65 -18.09 11.69 6.84
N LYS A 66 -19.12 10.96 7.27
CA LYS A 66 -19.36 10.76 8.69
C LYS A 66 -18.15 10.02 9.21
N THR A 67 -17.24 10.77 9.83
CA THR A 67 -16.05 10.20 10.44
C THR A 67 -16.46 9.62 11.78
N ASP A 68 -16.45 8.30 11.91
CA ASP A 68 -16.79 7.64 13.17
C ASP A 68 -15.68 7.86 14.23
N ASN A 69 -14.50 8.34 13.80
CA ASN A 69 -13.43 8.80 14.69
C ASN A 69 -12.92 10.22 14.33
N PRO A 70 -12.92 11.18 15.29
CA PRO A 70 -12.50 12.55 15.04
C PRO A 70 -10.98 12.73 14.81
N LEU A 71 -10.16 11.73 15.13
CA LEU A 71 -8.70 11.78 14.96
C LEU A 71 -8.22 11.27 13.59
N LEU A 72 -9.12 10.70 12.78
CA LEU A 72 -8.78 10.10 11.50
C LEU A 72 -9.28 10.97 10.34
N SER A 73 -8.46 11.08 9.29
CA SER A 73 -8.95 11.61 8.02
C SER A 73 -9.85 10.56 7.33
N PRO A 74 -10.75 10.97 6.41
CA PRO A 74 -11.64 10.04 5.71
C PRO A 74 -10.87 8.93 4.96
N ALA A 75 -9.68 9.25 4.44
CA ALA A 75 -8.83 8.29 3.76
C ALA A 75 -8.20 7.27 4.73
N GLN A 76 -7.86 7.68 5.95
CA GLN A 76 -7.34 6.79 6.98
C GLN A 76 -8.44 5.86 7.44
N GLU A 77 -9.62 6.38 7.75
CA GLU A 77 -10.77 5.60 8.17
C GLU A 77 -11.16 4.53 7.15
N GLN A 78 -11.21 4.90 5.86
CA GLN A 78 -11.47 3.95 4.79
C GLN A 78 -10.38 2.87 4.69
N ALA A 79 -9.12 3.21 4.98
CA ALA A 79 -8.03 2.23 5.02
C ALA A 79 -8.21 1.24 6.18
N LEU A 80 -8.64 1.72 7.36
CA LEU A 80 -8.95 0.87 8.52
C LEU A 80 -10.15 -0.06 8.27
N ILE A 81 -11.23 0.45 7.68
CA ILE A 81 -12.41 -0.37 7.34
C ILE A 81 -12.04 -1.50 6.37
N LYS A 82 -11.21 -1.21 5.36
CA LYS A 82 -10.75 -2.21 4.37
C LYS A 82 -9.95 -3.36 4.98
N ILE A 83 -9.28 -3.14 6.11
CA ILE A 83 -8.53 -4.17 6.85
C ILE A 83 -9.36 -4.83 7.96
N GLY A 84 -10.66 -4.53 8.04
CA GLY A 84 -11.59 -5.10 9.01
C GLY A 84 -11.56 -4.43 10.38
N VAL A 85 -11.06 -3.20 10.47
CA VAL A 85 -10.98 -2.44 11.73
C VAL A 85 -12.15 -1.46 11.80
N ASP A 86 -12.84 -1.49 12.94
CA ASP A 86 -13.95 -0.61 13.26
C ASP A 86 -13.43 0.72 13.83
N PRO A 87 -13.58 1.86 13.11
CA PRO A 87 -13.06 3.15 13.55
C PRO A 87 -13.71 3.64 14.84
N ALA A 88 -14.95 3.24 15.11
CA ALA A 88 -15.70 3.62 16.31
C ALA A 88 -15.15 2.97 17.59
N LYS A 89 -14.38 1.88 17.47
CA LYS A 89 -13.74 1.19 18.60
C LYS A 89 -12.35 1.73 18.93
N LEU A 90 -11.83 2.64 18.12
CA LEU A 90 -10.53 3.23 18.36
C LEU A 90 -10.63 4.33 19.43
N PRO A 91 -9.58 4.52 20.23
CA PRO A 91 -9.49 5.66 21.14
C PRO A 91 -9.72 6.98 20.40
N THR A 92 -10.51 7.86 21.00
CA THR A 92 -10.71 9.23 20.53
C THR A 92 -9.64 10.19 21.03
N THR A 93 -8.72 9.70 21.87
CA THR A 93 -7.56 10.43 22.39
C THR A 93 -6.33 9.53 22.40
N ILE A 94 -5.18 10.08 22.02
CA ILE A 94 -3.88 9.39 22.06
C ILE A 94 -3.10 9.90 23.26
N THR A 95 -2.65 9.00 24.14
CA THR A 95 -1.81 9.35 25.28
C THR A 95 -0.34 9.36 24.86
N PRO A 96 0.54 10.04 25.63
CA PRO A 96 1.98 10.00 25.37
C PRO A 96 2.55 8.57 25.40
N GLN A 97 1.99 7.68 26.22
CA GLN A 97 2.42 6.28 26.25
C GLN A 97 2.04 5.53 24.96
N MET A 98 0.83 5.75 24.45
CA MET A 98 0.42 5.18 23.16
C MET A 98 1.34 5.67 22.05
N GLU A 99 1.61 6.98 22.01
CA GLU A 99 2.50 7.58 21.02
C GLU A 99 3.91 6.98 21.07
N ALA A 100 4.48 6.80 22.27
CA ALA A 100 5.77 6.16 22.43
C ALA A 100 5.76 4.71 21.92
N CYS A 101 4.69 3.95 22.18
CA CYS A 101 4.53 2.59 21.65
C CYS A 101 4.42 2.59 20.12
N PHE A 102 3.67 3.52 19.54
CA PHE A 102 3.58 3.69 18.08
C PHE A 102 4.94 4.02 17.47
N VAL A 103 5.70 4.95 18.07
CA VAL A 103 7.05 5.32 17.60
C VAL A 103 8.01 4.16 17.71
N GLN A 104 7.95 3.37 18.79
CA GLN A 104 8.79 2.18 18.97
C GLN A 104 8.46 1.09 17.94
N THR A 105 7.18 0.92 17.60
CA THR A 105 6.71 -0.18 16.76
C THR A 105 6.79 0.16 15.27
N LEU A 106 6.39 1.36 14.87
CA LEU A 106 6.31 1.81 13.48
C LEU A 106 7.51 2.68 13.06
N GLY A 107 8.23 3.23 14.03
CA GLY A 107 9.27 4.23 13.81
C GLY A 107 8.72 5.65 13.73
N GLN A 108 9.50 6.62 14.20
CA GLN A 108 9.12 8.04 14.25
C GLN A 108 8.64 8.57 12.89
N LYS A 109 9.38 8.25 11.81
CA LYS A 109 9.06 8.71 10.46
C LYS A 109 7.65 8.29 10.03
N ARG A 110 7.27 7.03 10.29
CA ARG A 110 5.97 6.50 9.89
C ARG A 110 4.83 7.10 10.72
N VAL A 111 5.07 7.30 12.01
CA VAL A 111 4.12 7.98 12.91
C VAL A 111 3.87 9.41 12.45
N ASP A 112 4.90 10.15 12.07
CA ASP A 112 4.75 11.53 11.59
C ASP A 112 3.98 11.61 10.26
N GLU A 113 4.17 10.63 9.36
CA GLU A 113 3.38 10.51 8.12
C GLU A 113 1.90 10.27 8.42
N ILE A 114 1.59 9.35 9.35
CA ILE A 114 0.21 9.04 9.75
C ILE A 114 -0.43 10.25 10.42
N LYS A 115 0.29 10.97 11.29
CA LYS A 115 -0.19 12.22 11.91
C LYS A 115 -0.47 13.31 10.87
N LYS A 116 0.27 13.34 9.76
CA LYS A 116 0.04 14.25 8.62
C LYS A 116 -1.09 13.79 7.70
N GLY A 117 -1.78 12.69 8.02
CA GLY A 117 -2.94 12.19 7.28
C GLY A 117 -2.63 11.07 6.29
N ALA A 118 -1.41 10.53 6.28
CA ALA A 118 -1.10 9.35 5.46
C ALA A 118 -1.98 8.16 5.91
N PRO A 119 -2.55 7.39 4.97
CA PRO A 119 -3.34 6.22 5.30
C PRO A 119 -2.47 5.14 5.99
N PRO A 120 -2.92 4.57 7.11
CA PRO A 120 -2.28 3.40 7.71
C PRO A 120 -2.34 2.22 6.74
N THR A 121 -1.27 1.44 6.70
CA THR A 121 -1.22 0.17 5.98
C THR A 121 -1.69 -0.97 6.89
N PRO A 122 -2.04 -2.14 6.32
CA PRO A 122 -2.36 -3.31 7.13
C PRO A 122 -1.23 -3.67 8.11
N VAL A 123 0.03 -3.53 7.67
CA VAL A 123 1.21 -3.82 8.50
C VAL A 123 1.31 -2.84 9.66
N ASP A 124 1.04 -1.55 9.43
CA ASP A 124 1.03 -0.53 10.49
C ASP A 124 0.02 -0.89 11.58
N PHE A 125 -1.20 -1.28 11.18
CA PHE A 125 -2.24 -1.66 12.12
C PHE A 125 -1.88 -2.93 12.90
N PHE A 126 -1.47 -4.01 12.21
CA PHE A 126 -1.18 -5.27 12.90
C PHE A 126 0.01 -5.18 13.86
N ALA A 127 1.01 -4.37 13.52
CA ALA A 127 2.13 -4.11 14.40
C ALA A 127 1.69 -3.29 15.62
N ALA A 128 0.95 -2.20 15.39
CA ALA A 128 0.62 -1.24 16.44
C ALA A 128 -0.70 -1.52 17.19
N ARG A 129 -1.45 -2.57 16.85
CA ARG A 129 -2.69 -2.94 17.55
C ARG A 129 -2.49 -3.21 19.04
N ALA A 130 -1.27 -3.55 19.46
CA ALA A 130 -0.92 -3.76 20.87
C ALA A 130 -0.70 -2.44 21.64
N CYS A 131 -0.60 -1.32 20.91
CA CYS A 131 -0.44 0.03 21.46
C CYS A 131 -1.78 0.73 21.73
N LEU A 132 -2.89 0.12 21.32
CA LEU A 132 -4.25 0.66 21.37
C LEU A 132 -5.09 -0.04 22.43
#